data_AF-A0A928QFA2-F1
#
_entry.id   AF-A0A928QFA2-F1
#
_cell.length_a   1.000
_cell.length_b   1.000
_cell.length_c   1.000
_cell.angle_alpha   90.00
_cell.angle_beta   90.00
_cell.angle_gamma   90.00
#
_symmetry.space_group_name_H-M   'P 1'
#
loop_
_entity.id
_entity.type
_entity.pdbx_description
1 polymer ?
#
loop_
_entity_poly.entity_id
_entity_poly.type
_entity_poly.pdbx_seq_one_letter_code
_entity_poly.pdbx_strand_id
1 'polypeptide(L)' 'MEEHIMQELNYIRCGDYYIPDIRLPDENRPIGRWGRMHRDYIKEHTPIRFNELCLSGKLWTY' A
#
# COMPACT_ATOMS: atom_id res chain seq x y z
N MET A 1 -11.99 24.76 1.17
CA MET A 1 -11.73 24.69 -0.29
C MET A 1 -11.03 23.37 -0.49
N GLU A 2 -11.80 22.32 -0.76
CA GLU A 2 -11.25 20.98 -0.95
C GLU A 2 -10.66 20.93 -2.36
N GLU A 3 -9.33 20.81 -2.45
CA GLU A 3 -8.64 20.57 -3.72
C GLU A 3 -9.04 19.18 -4.22
N HIS A 4 -10.11 19.13 -5.03
CA HIS A 4 -10.37 17.99 -5.90
C HIS A 4 -9.22 17.90 -6.90
N ILE A 5 -8.20 17.11 -6.57
CA ILE A 5 -7.18 16.70 -7.52
C ILE A 5 -7.90 15.84 -8.56
N MET A 6 -8.32 16.44 -9.68
CA MET A 6 -8.67 15.69 -10.88
C MET A 6 -7.38 15.10 -11.43
N GLN A 7 -7.00 13.92 -10.92
CA GLN A 7 -6.00 13.11 -11.60
C GLN A 7 -6.63 12.68 -12.93
N GLU A 8 -6.04 13.09 -14.05
CA GLU A 8 -6.33 12.48 -15.35
C GLU A 8 -6.05 10.98 -15.22
N LEU A 9 -7.12 10.18 -15.20
CA LEU A 9 -7.04 8.73 -15.13
C LEU A 9 -6.49 8.24 -16.46
N ASN A 10 -5.23 7.80 -16.45
CA ASN A 10 -4.65 7.07 -17.56
C ASN A 10 -5.31 5.70 -17.66
N TYR A 11 -5.55 5.19 -18.86
CA TYR A 11 -6.15 3.87 -19.06
C TYR A 11 -5.22 2.98 -19.87
N ILE A 12 -5.04 1.73 -19.43
CA ILE A 12 -4.27 0.68 -20.09
C ILE A 12 -5.25 -0.28 -20.77
N ARG A 13 -5.01 -0.60 -22.05
CA ARG A 13 -5.82 -1.57 -22.78
C ARG A 13 -5.48 -3.00 -22.35
N CYS A 14 -6.47 -3.75 -21.87
CA CYS A 14 -6.37 -5.16 -21.51
C CYS A 14 -7.46 -5.94 -22.26
N GLY A 15 -7.07 -6.57 -23.38
CA GLY A 15 -8.01 -7.20 -24.31
C GLY A 15 -8.93 -6.16 -24.97
N ASP A 16 -10.24 -6.33 -24.79
CA ASP A 16 -11.29 -5.45 -25.32
C ASP A 16 -11.68 -4.32 -24.36
N TYR A 17 -11.06 -4.25 -23.18
CA TYR A 17 -11.39 -3.28 -22.13
C TYR A 17 -10.23 -2.33 -21.81
N TYR A 18 -10.57 -1.16 -21.31
CA TYR A 18 -9.64 -0.17 -20.77
C TYR A 18 -9.72 -0.17 -19.25
N ILE A 19 -8.59 -0.46 -18.59
CA ILE A 19 -8.47 -0.49 -17.12
C ILE A 19 -7.71 0.77 -16.69
N PRO A 20 -8.20 1.55 -15.73
CA PRO A 20 -7.49 2.72 -15.25
C PRO A 20 -6.16 2.33 -14.59
N ASP A 21 -5.07 3.00 -14.95
CA ASP A 21 -3.74 2.90 -14.35
C ASP A 21 -3.72 3.68 -13.03
N ILE A 22 -4.43 3.14 -12.04
CA ILE A 22 -4.48 3.71 -10.70
C ILE A 22 -3.19 3.31 -9.98
N ARG A 23 -2.29 4.28 -9.81
CA ARG A 23 -1.07 4.10 -9.01
C ARG A 23 -1.24 4.82 -7.68
N LEU A 24 -0.89 4.12 -6.62
CA LEU A 24 -0.75 4.76 -5.31
C LEU A 24 0.49 5.67 -5.37
N PRO A 25 0.42 6.90 -4.82
CA PRO A 25 1.60 7.73 -4.66
C PRO A 25 2.58 7.06 -3.69
N ASP A 26 3.87 7.36 -3.82
CA ASP A 26 4.90 6.87 -2.91
C ASP A 26 4.52 7.19 -1.45
N GLU A 27 4.43 6.14 -0.63
CA GLU A 27 3.82 6.20 0.68
C GLU A 27 4.83 6.67 1.75
N ASN A 28 5.13 7.96 1.76
CA ASN A 28 6.02 8.59 2.76
C ASN A 28 5.33 8.93 4.10
N ARG A 29 4.08 8.52 4.28
CA ARG A 29 3.29 8.84 5.48
C ARG A 29 3.61 7.88 6.63
N PRO A 30 3.58 8.34 7.90
CA PRO A 30 3.72 7.45 9.04
C PRO A 30 2.60 6.40 9.05
N ILE A 31 2.90 5.23 9.60
CA ILE A 31 1.98 4.09 9.58
C ILE A 31 0.63 4.46 10.20
N GLY A 32 -0.43 4.31 9.41
CA GLY A 32 -1.80 4.58 9.87
C GLY A 32 -2.32 3.53 10.83
N ARG A 33 -3.56 3.72 11.31
CA ARG A 33 -4.27 2.74 12.16
C ARG A 33 -4.26 1.33 11.53
N TRP A 34 -4.55 1.25 10.24
CA TRP A 34 -4.62 -0.01 9.49
C TRP A 34 -3.26 -0.71 9.38
N GLY A 35 -2.19 0.05 9.14
CA GLY A 35 -0.84 -0.53 9.10
C GLY A 35 -0.40 -1.09 10.46
N ARG A 36 -0.73 -0.42 11.57
CA ARG A 36 -0.47 -0.96 12.92
C ARG A 36 -1.24 -2.25 13.18
N MET A 37 -2.53 -2.30 12.82
CA MET A 37 -3.32 -3.54 12.97
C MET A 37 -2.78 -4.67 12.10
N HIS A 38 -2.34 -4.39 10.87
CA HIS A 38 -1.73 -5.39 10.01
C HIS A 38 -0.42 -5.93 10.59
N ARG A 39 0.43 -5.06 11.13
CA ARG A 39 1.65 -5.45 11.85
C ARG A 39 1.32 -6.37 13.03
N ASP A 40 0.33 -6.02 13.84
CA ASP A 40 -0.05 -6.81 15.02
C ASP A 40 -0.59 -8.18 14.60
N TYR A 41 -1.39 -8.24 13.53
CA TYR A 41 -1.84 -9.48 12.92
C TYR A 41 -0.67 -10.36 12.45
N ILE A 42 0.31 -9.79 11.72
CA ILE A 42 1.49 -10.52 11.25
C ILE A 42 2.28 -11.08 12.44
N LYS A 43 2.42 -10.30 13.51
CA LYS A 43 3.14 -10.70 14.72
C LYS A 43 2.46 -11.88 15.43
N GLU A 44 1.14 -11.89 15.49
CA GLU A 44 0.35 -12.93 16.17
C GLU A 44 0.24 -14.22 15.34
N HIS A 45 -0.02 -14.10 14.04
CA HIS A 45 -0.32 -15.25 13.19
C HIS A 45 0.89 -15.78 12.40
N THR A 46 1.89 -14.95 12.14
CA THR A 46 3.04 -15.29 11.28
C THR A 46 4.37 -14.76 11.83
N PRO A 47 4.85 -15.26 12.98
CA PRO A 47 6.03 -14.71 13.66
C PRO A 47 7.33 -14.81 12.84
N ILE A 48 7.48 -15.82 11.96
CA ILE A 48 8.63 -15.93 11.06
C ILE A 48 8.64 -14.77 10.06
N ARG A 49 7.51 -14.52 9.40
CA ARG A 49 7.34 -13.41 8.46
C ARG A 49 7.51 -12.05 9.15
N PHE A 50 7.04 -11.93 10.39
CA PHE A 50 7.29 -10.75 11.21
C PHE A 50 8.79 -10.49 11.37
N ASN A 51 9.56 -11.50 11.75
CA ASN A 51 11.01 -11.38 11.95
C ASN A 51 11.74 -11.06 10.65
N GLU A 52 11.38 -11.69 9.53
CA GLU A 52 11.95 -11.37 8.21
C GLU A 52 11.69 -9.90 7.81
N LEU A 53 10.47 -9.41 8.02
CA LEU A 53 10.10 -8.02 7.74
C LEU A 53 10.81 -7.04 8.68
N CYS A 54 10.95 -7.38 9.96
CA CYS A 54 11.72 -6.62 10.94
C CYS A 54 13.18 -6.47 10.50
N LEU A 55 13.83 -7.59 10.15
CA LEU A 55 15.25 -7.62 9.81
C LEU A 55 15.54 -6.96 8.46
N SER A 56 14.63 -7.07 7.50
CA SER A 56 14.76 -6.40 6.20
C SER A 56 14.44 -4.91 6.24
N GLY A 57 13.97 -4.37 7.38
CA GLY A 57 13.48 -2.99 7.50
C GLY A 57 12.18 -2.72 6.76
N LYS A 58 11.58 -3.76 6.14
CA LYS A 58 10.37 -3.64 5.31
C LYS A 58 9.08 -3.74 6.09
N LEU A 59 9.14 -3.96 7.40
CA LEU A 59 7.94 -4.02 8.24
C LEU A 59 7.10 -2.73 8.17
N TRP A 60 7.75 -1.61 7.88
CA TRP A 60 7.15 -0.27 7.90
C TRP A 60 7.01 0.36 6.51
N THR A 61 7.39 -0.37 5.45
CA THR A 61 7.36 0.12 4.07
C THR A 61 6.35 -0.69 3.28
N TYR A 62 5.53 -0.02 2.48
CA TYR A 62 4.66 -0.63 1.48
C TYR A 62 5.19 -0.34 0.08
#